data_AF-D4JGC2-F1
#
_entry.id   AF-D4JGC2-F1
#
_cell.length_a   1.000
_cell.length_b   1.000
_cell.length_c   1.000
_cell.angle_alpha   90.00
_cell.angle_beta   90.00
_cell.angle_gamma   90.00
#
_symmetry.space_group_name_H-M   'P 1'
#
loop_
_entity.id
_entity.type
_entity.pdbx_description
1 polymer ?
#
loop_
_entity_poly.entity_id
_entity_poly.type
_entity_poly.pdbx_seq_one_letter_code
_entity_poly.pdbx_strand_id
1 'polypeptide(L)'
;MSGIDLEDIMVSLSICRNQELANVFYRLHLIEAYGTGMRKIMKAYEGKEEKPKIETTKNAFKIILPNINAKYETGNITSSNIKATTNLVTGDKNILDDKERVLKYARSQGAITRNDVMALLKVSASTATRILQRLVKENLLKQNGKARNTHYSIIKK
;
A
#
# COMPACT_ATOMS: atom_id res chain seq x y z
N MET A 1 36.00 -23.43 11.99
CA MET A 1 34.78 -23.62 12.82
C MET A 1 33.65 -23.78 11.83
N SER A 2 33.04 -24.97 11.75
CA SER A 2 32.05 -25.27 10.70
C SER A 2 30.88 -24.28 10.84
N GLY A 3 30.64 -23.49 9.79
CA GLY A 3 29.45 -22.66 9.71
C GLY A 3 28.21 -23.54 9.60
N ILE A 4 27.05 -22.95 9.89
CA ILE A 4 25.77 -23.54 9.57
C ILE A 4 25.40 -23.04 8.18
N ASP A 5 25.16 -23.97 7.25
CA ASP A 5 24.76 -23.63 5.89
C ASP A 5 23.23 -23.55 5.74
N LEU A 6 22.77 -23.04 4.60
CA LEU A 6 21.33 -22.87 4.36
C LEU A 6 20.61 -24.22 4.36
N GLU A 7 21.23 -25.25 3.80
CA GLU A 7 20.72 -26.61 3.73
C GLU A 7 20.45 -27.17 5.14
N ASP A 8 21.35 -26.93 6.09
CA ASP A 8 21.22 -27.36 7.49
C ASP A 8 19.97 -26.73 8.14
N ILE A 9 19.74 -25.44 7.88
CA ILE A 9 18.58 -24.72 8.40
C ILE A 9 17.29 -25.27 7.79
N MET A 10 17.29 -25.63 6.50
CA MET A 10 16.11 -26.18 5.82
C MET A 10 15.72 -27.57 6.33
N VAL A 11 16.69 -28.40 6.72
CA VAL A 11 16.43 -29.70 7.37
C VAL A 11 16.06 -29.59 8.86
N SER A 12 15.93 -28.37 9.37
CA SER A 12 15.56 -28.03 10.77
C SER A 12 16.64 -28.27 11.81
N LEU A 13 17.89 -28.11 11.41
CA LEU A 13 18.95 -27.86 12.39
C LEU A 13 18.67 -26.53 13.09
N SER A 14 18.62 -26.56 14.43
CA SER A 14 18.34 -25.40 15.25
C SER A 14 19.44 -25.21 16.28
N ILE A 15 20.28 -24.20 16.06
CA ILE A 15 21.37 -23.84 16.96
C ILE A 15 21.20 -22.37 17.34
N CYS A 16 21.03 -22.10 18.62
CA CYS A 16 20.89 -20.76 19.15
C CYS A 16 22.27 -20.14 19.42
N ARG A 17 22.50 -18.90 18.96
CA ARG A 17 23.71 -18.14 19.33
C ARG A 17 23.72 -17.75 20.81
N ASN A 18 22.55 -17.47 21.38
CA ASN A 18 22.37 -17.16 22.79
C ASN A 18 21.27 -18.06 23.36
N GLN A 19 21.68 -19.06 24.14
CA GLN A 19 20.78 -20.06 24.70
C GLN A 19 19.86 -19.48 25.78
N GLU A 20 20.34 -18.56 26.60
CA GLU A 20 19.55 -17.92 27.66
C GLU A 20 18.39 -17.09 27.09
N LEU A 21 18.67 -16.31 26.04
CA LEU A 21 17.62 -15.54 25.35
C LEU A 21 16.57 -16.47 24.72
N ALA A 22 17.00 -17.56 24.09
CA ALA A 22 16.10 -18.55 23.53
C ALA A 22 15.23 -19.20 24.62
N ASN A 23 15.81 -19.54 25.77
CA ASN A 23 15.09 -20.10 26.91
C ASN A 23 14.02 -19.15 27.45
N VAL A 24 14.30 -17.84 27.52
CA VAL A 24 13.32 -16.83 27.91
C VAL A 24 12.14 -16.82 26.93
N PHE A 25 12.40 -16.72 25.62
CA PHE A 25 11.33 -16.70 24.63
C PHE A 25 10.53 -18.01 24.58
N TYR A 26 11.17 -19.15 24.83
CA TYR A 26 10.50 -20.44 24.92
C TYR A 26 9.54 -20.49 26.12
N ARG A 27 9.98 -20.04 27.30
CA ARG A 27 9.13 -19.99 28.51
C ARG A 27 7.99 -18.98 28.40
N LEU A 28 8.17 -17.92 27.61
CA LEU A 28 7.12 -16.96 27.26
C LEU A 28 6.19 -17.45 26.13
N HIS A 29 6.42 -18.66 25.59
CA HIS A 29 5.67 -19.22 24.46
C HIS A 29 5.70 -18.35 23.18
N LEU A 30 6.76 -17.55 23.01
CA LEU A 30 6.96 -16.72 21.82
C LEU A 30 7.68 -17.45 20.69
N ILE A 31 8.45 -18.48 21.03
CA ILE A 31 9.15 -19.35 20.07
C ILE A 31 8.92 -20.82 20.42
N GLU A 32 9.15 -21.67 19.43
CA GLU A 32 9.23 -23.12 19.60
C GLU A 32 10.71 -23.53 19.73
N ALA A 33 10.98 -24.63 20.43
CA ALA A 33 12.20 -25.37 20.19
C ALA A 33 12.07 -26.09 18.81
N TYR A 34 13.16 -26.52 18.18
CA TYR A 34 13.15 -27.45 17.02
C TYR A 34 13.15 -26.88 15.58
N GLY A 35 13.60 -25.64 15.33
CA GLY A 35 13.95 -25.22 13.95
C GLY A 35 12.80 -25.22 12.93
N THR A 36 11.56 -25.36 13.40
CA THR A 36 10.34 -25.45 12.58
C THR A 36 9.97 -24.12 11.92
N GLY A 37 10.48 -23.00 12.45
CA GLY A 37 10.14 -21.65 12.03
C GLY A 37 10.33 -21.42 10.53
N MET A 38 11.41 -21.93 9.93
CA MET A 38 11.67 -21.75 8.49
C MET A 38 10.67 -22.48 7.62
N ARG A 39 10.32 -23.73 7.98
CA ARG A 39 9.26 -24.48 7.29
C ARG A 39 7.91 -23.79 7.42
N LYS A 40 7.61 -23.24 8.60
CA LYS A 40 6.38 -22.47 8.83
C LYS A 40 6.32 -21.20 7.99
N ILE A 41 7.41 -20.46 7.89
CA ILE A 41 7.52 -19.29 7.01
C ILE A 41 7.24 -19.71 5.56
N MET A 42 7.90 -20.74 5.05
CA MET A 42 7.68 -21.19 3.66
C MET A 42 6.23 -21.65 3.44
N LYS A 43 5.67 -22.40 4.39
CA LYS A 43 4.28 -22.88 4.34
C LYS A 43 3.26 -21.73 4.42
N ALA A 44 3.52 -20.67 5.17
CA ALA A 44 2.63 -19.50 5.23
C ALA A 44 2.48 -18.79 3.87
N TYR A 45 3.45 -18.98 2.97
CA TYR A 45 3.44 -18.46 1.61
C TYR A 45 3.04 -19.53 0.57
N GLU A 46 2.58 -20.71 0.99
CA GLU A 46 2.06 -21.74 0.09
C GLU A 46 0.87 -21.19 -0.73
N GLY A 47 0.84 -21.49 -2.03
CA GLY A 47 -0.18 -20.94 -2.95
C GLY A 47 -0.11 -19.42 -3.23
N LYS A 48 0.83 -18.66 -2.65
CA LYS A 48 1.05 -17.24 -2.99
C LYS A 48 1.99 -17.09 -4.20
N GLU A 49 1.79 -16.05 -5.01
CA GLU A 49 2.64 -15.72 -6.17
C GLU A 49 4.06 -15.35 -5.73
N GLU A 50 4.16 -14.41 -4.79
CA GLU A 50 5.43 -13.97 -4.21
C GLU A 50 5.86 -14.91 -3.08
N LYS A 51 7.13 -15.34 -3.07
CA LYS A 51 7.69 -16.28 -2.09
C LYS A 51 8.80 -15.64 -1.24
N PRO A 52 9.02 -16.13 0.00
CA PRO A 52 10.18 -15.75 0.79
C PRO A 52 11.48 -16.05 0.05
N LYS A 53 12.47 -15.17 0.17
CA LYS A 53 13.83 -15.38 -0.36
C LYS A 53 14.83 -15.34 0.78
N ILE A 54 15.80 -16.24 0.73
CA ILE A 54 16.89 -16.29 1.70
C ILE A 54 18.18 -16.03 0.94
N GLU A 55 18.89 -14.98 1.31
CA GLU A 55 20.19 -14.61 0.76
C GLU A 55 21.24 -14.85 1.85
N THR A 56 22.27 -15.64 1.56
CA THR A 56 23.35 -15.93 2.50
C THR A 56 24.65 -15.28 2.06
N THR A 57 25.45 -14.88 3.04
CA THR A 57 26.83 -14.44 2.90
C THR A 57 27.69 -15.25 3.86
N LYS A 58 29.01 -15.06 3.85
CA LYS A 58 29.92 -15.77 4.75
C LYS A 58 29.65 -15.55 6.25
N ASN A 59 29.01 -14.43 6.62
CA ASN A 59 28.87 -14.03 8.03
C ASN A 59 27.43 -13.69 8.45
N ALA A 60 26.52 -13.59 7.49
CA ALA A 60 25.14 -13.19 7.73
C ALA A 60 24.21 -13.82 6.71
N PHE A 61 22.94 -13.92 7.08
CA PHE A 61 21.87 -14.25 6.16
C PHE A 61 20.81 -13.16 6.24
N LYS A 62 20.06 -13.02 5.15
CA LYS A 62 18.95 -12.08 5.01
C LYS A 62 17.74 -12.87 4.55
N ILE A 63 16.64 -12.69 5.27
CA ILE A 63 15.34 -13.24 4.88
C ILE A 63 14.49 -12.08 4.35
N ILE A 64 14.02 -12.22 3.12
CA ILE A 64 13.10 -11.30 2.48
C ILE A 64 11.72 -11.94 2.53
N LEU A 65 10.79 -11.31 3.25
CA LEU A 65 9.40 -11.72 3.35
C LEU A 65 8.53 -10.74 2.55
N PRO A 66 8.03 -11.14 1.37
CA PRO A 66 7.12 -10.28 0.61
C PRO A 66 5.88 -9.96 1.44
N ASN A 67 5.47 -8.69 1.45
CA ASN A 67 4.22 -8.30 2.08
C ASN A 67 3.04 -8.81 1.23
N ILE A 68 2.49 -9.98 1.59
CA ILE A 68 1.30 -10.54 0.93
C ILE A 68 0.05 -9.69 1.18
N ASN A 69 0.06 -8.90 2.25
CA ASN A 69 -0.98 -7.94 2.53
C ASN A 69 -0.83 -6.67 1.71
N ALA A 70 0.26 -6.44 0.98
CA ALA A 70 0.41 -5.24 0.17
C ALA A 70 -0.72 -5.05 -0.85
N LYS A 71 -1.37 -6.14 -1.32
CA LYS A 71 -2.56 -6.06 -2.18
C LYS A 71 -3.83 -5.61 -1.42
N TYR A 72 -3.92 -5.83 -0.10
CA TYR A 72 -5.01 -5.43 0.81
C TYR A 72 -4.72 -4.16 1.62
N GLU A 73 -3.45 -3.86 1.86
CA GLU A 73 -2.99 -2.50 2.07
C GLU A 73 -3.20 -1.75 0.80
N THR A 74 -3.17 -2.34 -0.38
CA THR A 74 -3.84 -1.74 -1.52
C THR A 74 -5.37 -1.99 -1.52
N GLY A 75 -5.97 -2.13 -0.35
CA GLY A 75 -7.37 -1.87 0.04
C GLY A 75 -7.47 -0.57 0.86
N ASN A 76 -6.43 -0.31 1.68
CA ASN A 76 -6.30 0.85 2.58
C ASN A 76 -5.29 1.93 2.12
N ILE A 77 -4.57 1.65 1.05
CA ILE A 77 -3.58 2.35 0.21
C ILE A 77 -4.02 2.18 -1.27
N THR A 78 -5.06 1.41 -1.62
CA THR A 78 -5.92 1.76 -2.79
C THR A 78 -6.71 3.01 -2.49
N SER A 79 -6.77 3.43 -1.23
CA SER A 79 -7.20 4.77 -0.84
C SER A 79 -6.11 5.84 -1.04
N SER A 80 -4.85 5.47 -1.35
CA SER A 80 -3.76 6.46 -1.47
C SER A 80 -2.69 6.28 -2.56
N ASN A 81 -2.43 5.12 -3.20
CA ASN A 81 -1.39 4.99 -4.24
C ASN A 81 -1.50 3.89 -5.33
N ILE A 82 -2.53 3.03 -5.42
CA ILE A 82 -2.74 2.16 -6.63
C ILE A 82 -3.93 2.65 -7.46
N LYS A 83 -3.80 3.90 -7.92
CA LYS A 83 -4.27 4.30 -9.27
C LYS A 83 -3.07 4.60 -10.18
N ALA A 84 -1.84 4.15 -9.83
CA ALA A 84 -0.61 4.58 -10.51
C ALA A 84 0.05 3.54 -11.45
N THR A 85 -0.28 2.24 -11.39
CA THR A 85 0.48 1.25 -12.22
C THR A 85 -0.36 0.25 -13.02
N THR A 86 -1.67 0.12 -12.80
CA THR A 86 -2.57 -0.55 -13.78
C THR A 86 -3.00 0.37 -14.93
N ASN A 87 -2.47 1.59 -14.96
CA ASN A 87 -2.44 2.47 -16.13
C ASN A 87 -1.21 2.24 -17.03
N LEU A 88 -0.69 1.03 -17.12
CA LEU A 88 0.06 0.71 -18.34
C LEU A 88 -0.87 0.17 -19.43
N VAL A 89 -2.13 -0.19 -19.08
CA VAL A 89 -3.13 -0.56 -20.10
C VAL A 89 -4.53 0.05 -19.86
N THR A 90 -4.93 0.43 -18.62
CA THR A 90 -6.36 0.76 -18.36
C THR A 90 -6.67 1.89 -17.36
N GLY A 91 -6.02 3.05 -17.39
CA GLY A 91 -6.62 4.15 -16.62
C GLY A 91 -6.28 5.58 -16.92
N ASP A 92 -6.02 5.86 -18.18
CA ASP A 92 -6.62 7.07 -18.72
C ASP A 92 -8.14 7.07 -18.55
N LYS A 93 -8.82 5.92 -18.70
CA LYS A 93 -10.29 5.83 -18.62
C LYS A 93 -10.89 6.29 -17.28
N ASN A 94 -10.38 5.81 -16.14
CA ASN A 94 -10.97 6.12 -14.83
C ASN A 94 -10.64 7.54 -14.32
N ILE A 95 -9.48 8.10 -14.69
CA ILE A 95 -9.12 9.48 -14.32
C ILE A 95 -9.87 10.48 -15.18
N LEU A 96 -10.08 10.15 -16.47
CA LEU A 96 -10.92 10.92 -17.37
C LEU A 96 -12.38 10.91 -16.88
N ASP A 97 -12.89 9.75 -16.43
CA ASP A 97 -14.24 9.62 -15.87
C ASP A 97 -14.45 10.48 -14.61
N ASP A 98 -13.54 10.41 -13.64
CA ASP A 98 -13.61 11.22 -12.41
C ASP A 98 -13.59 12.73 -12.73
N LYS A 99 -12.75 13.14 -13.69
CA LYS A 99 -12.62 14.54 -14.15
C LYS A 99 -13.90 15.01 -14.84
N GLU A 100 -14.44 14.23 -15.77
CA GLU A 100 -15.66 14.57 -16.49
C GLU A 100 -16.86 14.70 -15.55
N ARG A 101 -16.98 13.82 -14.55
CA ARG A 101 -18.04 13.88 -13.55
C ARG A 101 -17.99 15.16 -12.72
N VAL A 102 -16.81 15.55 -12.26
CA VAL A 102 -16.60 16.81 -11.51
C VAL A 102 -16.94 18.03 -12.36
N LEU A 103 -16.49 18.06 -13.62
CA LEU A 103 -16.79 19.16 -14.53
C LEU A 103 -18.27 19.22 -14.89
N LYS A 104 -18.92 18.08 -15.15
CA LYS A 104 -20.37 18.02 -15.44
C LYS A 104 -21.18 18.55 -14.26
N TYR A 105 -20.84 18.14 -13.04
CA TYR A 105 -21.49 18.64 -11.83
C TYR A 105 -21.32 20.16 -11.70
N ALA A 106 -20.09 20.67 -11.84
CA ALA A 106 -19.80 22.10 -11.77
C ALA A 106 -20.51 22.92 -12.87
N ARG A 107 -20.74 22.36 -14.06
CA ARG A 107 -21.58 23.00 -15.10
C ARG A 107 -23.04 23.08 -14.68
N SER A 108 -23.58 22.00 -14.12
CA SER A 108 -25.00 21.91 -13.77
C SER A 108 -25.38 22.76 -12.56
N GLN A 109 -24.50 22.86 -11.55
CA GLN A 109 -24.75 23.58 -10.30
C GLN A 109 -24.08 24.96 -10.26
N GLY A 110 -23.30 25.32 -11.28
CA GLY A 110 -22.53 26.58 -11.37
C GLY A 110 -21.27 26.62 -10.49
N ALA A 111 -21.28 25.94 -9.35
CA ALA A 111 -20.14 25.76 -8.46
C ALA A 111 -20.09 24.36 -7.87
N ILE A 112 -18.90 23.93 -7.45
CA ILE A 112 -18.68 22.68 -6.74
C ILE A 112 -17.81 22.92 -5.50
N THR A 113 -18.17 22.29 -4.38
CA THR A 113 -17.40 22.34 -3.14
C THR A 113 -16.60 21.05 -2.94
N ARG A 114 -15.67 21.07 -1.98
CA ARG A 114 -14.94 19.87 -1.57
C ARG A 114 -15.88 18.75 -1.12
N ASN A 115 -16.94 19.09 -0.37
CA ASN A 115 -17.88 18.10 0.15
C ASN A 115 -18.68 17.46 -1.00
N ASP A 116 -19.03 18.24 -2.03
CA ASP A 116 -19.71 17.71 -3.22
C ASP A 116 -18.82 16.71 -3.96
N VAL A 117 -17.52 16.99 -4.11
CA VAL A 117 -16.56 16.04 -4.73
C VAL A 117 -16.43 14.76 -3.92
N MET A 118 -16.40 14.88 -2.58
CA MET A 118 -16.37 13.72 -1.69
C MET A 118 -17.61 12.85 -1.88
N ALA A 119 -18.80 13.45 -1.92
CA ALA A 119 -20.05 12.73 -2.12
C ALA A 119 -20.16 12.12 -3.53
N LEU A 120 -19.81 12.90 -4.57
CA LEU A 120 -19.93 12.52 -5.97
C LEU A 120 -19.02 11.35 -6.34
N LEU A 121 -17.79 11.34 -5.82
CA LEU A 121 -16.77 10.34 -6.14
C LEU A 121 -16.58 9.30 -5.03
N LYS A 122 -17.27 9.44 -3.89
CA LYS A 122 -17.12 8.60 -2.69
C LYS A 122 -15.66 8.51 -2.24
N VAL A 123 -14.97 9.65 -2.20
CA VAL A 123 -13.55 9.74 -1.85
C VAL A 123 -13.32 10.48 -0.54
N SER A 124 -12.13 10.28 0.02
CA SER A 124 -11.67 10.99 1.21
C SER A 124 -11.52 12.49 0.95
N ALA A 125 -11.51 13.22 2.06
CA ALA A 125 -11.46 14.67 2.08
C ALA A 125 -10.12 15.22 1.56
N SER A 126 -9.01 14.48 1.73
CA SER A 126 -7.71 14.82 1.16
C SER A 126 -7.64 14.56 -0.34
N THR A 127 -8.21 13.44 -0.81
CA THR A 127 -8.29 13.11 -2.24
C THR A 127 -9.14 14.12 -3.01
N ALA A 128 -10.28 14.54 -2.46
CA ALA A 128 -11.11 15.59 -3.06
C ALA A 128 -10.36 16.91 -3.25
N THR A 129 -9.61 17.35 -2.22
CA THR A 129 -8.76 18.57 -2.32
C THR A 129 -7.72 18.43 -3.41
N ARG A 130 -7.03 17.28 -3.49
CA ARG A 130 -6.01 17.03 -4.52
C ARG A 130 -6.59 17.07 -5.94
N ILE A 131 -7.78 16.49 -6.14
CA ILE A 131 -8.48 16.53 -7.44
C ILE A 131 -8.81 17.98 -7.83
N LEU A 132 -9.39 18.76 -6.91
CA LEU A 132 -9.75 20.16 -7.15
C LEU A 132 -8.52 21.02 -7.45
N GLN A 133 -7.44 20.88 -6.69
CA GLN A 133 -6.17 21.58 -6.94
C GLN A 133 -5.58 21.24 -8.32
N ARG A 134 -5.64 19.96 -8.73
CA ARG A 134 -5.19 19.54 -10.06
C ARG A 134 -6.03 20.22 -11.17
N LEU A 135 -7.35 20.23 -11.04
CA LEU A 135 -8.24 20.87 -12.03
C LEU A 135 -8.08 22.39 -12.09
N VAL A 136 -7.71 23.03 -10.98
CA VAL A 136 -7.32 24.46 -10.96
C VAL A 136 -5.99 24.65 -11.69
N LYS A 137 -4.99 23.81 -11.42
CA LYS A 137 -3.69 23.84 -12.12
C LYS A 137 -3.82 23.63 -13.62
N GLU A 138 -4.77 22.78 -14.05
CA GLU A 138 -5.12 22.54 -15.45
C GLU A 138 -5.98 23.68 -16.08
N ASN A 139 -6.28 24.76 -15.36
CA ASN A 139 -7.13 25.87 -15.81
C ASN A 139 -8.54 25.44 -16.24
N LEU A 140 -9.11 24.41 -15.61
CA LEU A 140 -10.47 23.96 -15.87
C LEU A 140 -11.46 24.49 -14.84
N LEU A 141 -10.99 24.67 -13.60
CA LEU A 141 -11.74 25.27 -12.51
C LEU A 141 -11.00 26.51 -11.98
N LYS A 142 -11.77 27.46 -11.45
CA LYS A 142 -11.28 28.61 -10.70
C LYS A 142 -11.75 28.48 -9.26
N GLN A 143 -10.82 28.65 -8.31
CA GLN A 143 -11.15 28.73 -6.89
C GLN A 143 -11.71 30.12 -6.56
N ASN A 144 -12.87 30.15 -5.92
CA ASN A 144 -13.54 31.35 -5.43
C ASN A 144 -13.74 31.25 -3.91
N GLY A 145 -13.72 32.39 -3.23
CA GLY A 145 -13.88 32.48 -1.78
C GLY A 145 -12.66 32.01 -0.97
N LYS A 146 -12.76 32.09 0.36
CA LYS A 146 -11.67 31.74 1.30
C LYS A 146 -12.20 30.89 2.46
N ALA A 147 -11.34 29.99 2.97
CA ALA A 147 -11.62 29.11 4.11
C ALA A 147 -12.94 28.35 3.98
N ARG A 148 -13.93 28.66 4.83
CA ARG A 148 -15.23 27.97 4.84
C ARG A 148 -16.10 28.30 3.63
N ASN A 149 -15.83 29.39 2.92
CA ASN A 149 -16.59 29.80 1.74
C ASN A 149 -15.89 29.42 0.41
N THR A 150 -14.95 28.48 0.44
CA THR A 150 -14.22 28.04 -0.75
C THR A 150 -15.09 27.13 -1.62
N HIS A 151 -15.27 27.55 -2.87
CA HIS A 151 -15.98 26.81 -3.91
C HIS A 151 -15.27 26.98 -5.25
N TYR A 152 -15.55 26.10 -6.20
CA TYR A 152 -14.87 26.05 -7.49
C TYR A 152 -15.89 26.20 -8.62
N SER A 153 -15.65 27.11 -9.55
CA SER A 153 -16.49 27.31 -10.73
C SER A 153 -15.70 27.05 -12.00
N ILE A 154 -16.37 26.69 -13.09
CA ILE A 154 -15.69 26.51 -14.38
C ILE A 154 -15.19 27.85 -14.91
N ILE A 155 -13.99 27.85 -15.47
CA ILE A 155 -13.46 28.99 -16.20
C ILE A 155 -14.23 29.06 -17.52
N LYS A 156 -15.05 30.10 -17.68
CA LYS A 156 -15.61 30.45 -19.00
C LYS A 156 -14.45 30.93 -19.86
N LYS A 157 -14.15 30.21 -20.94
CA LYS A 157 -13.35 30.75 -22.04
C LYS A 157 -14.17 31.77 -22.81
#